data_AF-A0A454TLS8-F1
#
_entry.id   AF-A0A454TLS8-F1
#
_cell.length_a   1.000
_cell.length_b   1.000
_cell.length_c   1.000
_cell.angle_alpha   90.00
_cell.angle_beta   90.00
_cell.angle_gamma   90.00
#
_symmetry.space_group_name_H-M   'P 1'
#
loop_
_entity.id
_entity.type
_entity.pdbx_description
1 polymer ?
#
loop_
_entity_poly.entity_id
_entity_poly.type
_entity_poly.pdbx_seq_one_letter_code
_entity_poly.pdbx_strand_id
1 'polypeptide(L)'
;MEAAFIGVQDKGLATRNWAGIERIGQAAHVPVSVPALVQAHSETLRTALQALLVTQKGLQVTNTPAVTVAGTFIVTPEFTNGDTALFSQLVNGVISMAR
;
A
#
# COMPACT_ATOMS: atom_id res chain seq x y z
N MET A 1 -6.73 -10.56 -1.88
CA MET A 1 -5.59 -10.01 -1.10
C MET A 1 -4.47 -11.06 -0.94
N GLU A 2 -4.79 -12.35 -0.88
CA GLU A 2 -3.84 -13.47 -0.83
C GLU A 2 -2.85 -13.57 -2.02
N ALA A 3 -3.28 -13.40 -3.27
CA ALA A 3 -2.43 -13.71 -4.42
C ALA A 3 -1.16 -12.84 -4.56
N ALA A 4 -1.23 -11.56 -4.20
CA ALA A 4 -0.07 -10.66 -4.21
C ALA A 4 0.89 -10.99 -3.05
N PHE A 5 0.35 -11.34 -1.89
CA PHE A 5 1.14 -11.77 -0.74
C PHE A 5 1.84 -13.12 -1.01
N ILE A 6 1.09 -14.11 -1.49
CA ILE A 6 1.60 -15.44 -1.90
C ILE A 6 2.61 -15.32 -3.05
N GLY A 7 2.35 -14.45 -4.03
CA GLY A 7 3.26 -14.26 -5.17
C GLY A 7 4.59 -13.66 -4.75
N VAL A 8 4.56 -12.61 -3.92
CA VAL A 8 5.74 -11.82 -3.57
C VAL A 8 6.51 -12.39 -2.38
N GLN A 9 5.79 -12.79 -1.31
CA GLN A 9 6.42 -13.32 -0.09
C GLN A 9 6.64 -14.84 -0.15
N ASP A 10 5.65 -15.63 -0.57
CA ASP A 10 5.77 -17.09 -0.51
C ASP A 10 6.47 -17.71 -1.73
N LYS A 11 6.29 -17.11 -2.92
CA LYS A 11 6.83 -17.63 -4.20
C LYS A 11 8.06 -16.87 -4.73
N GLY A 12 8.48 -15.81 -4.03
CA GLY A 12 9.66 -15.01 -4.41
C GLY A 12 9.56 -14.36 -5.80
N LEU A 13 8.34 -14.07 -6.29
CA LEU A 13 8.17 -13.45 -7.60
C LEU A 13 8.70 -12.01 -7.57
N ALA A 14 9.52 -11.67 -8.56
CA ALA A 14 10.17 -10.38 -8.65
C ALA A 14 9.15 -9.26 -8.92
N THR A 15 8.95 -8.36 -7.97
CA THR A 15 8.12 -7.14 -8.13
C THR A 15 8.84 -6.01 -8.87
N ARG A 16 10.14 -6.17 -9.13
CA ARG A 16 11.01 -5.15 -9.72
C ARG A 16 11.14 -5.24 -11.23
N ASN A 17 10.45 -6.19 -11.88
CA ASN A 17 10.43 -6.31 -13.34
C ASN A 17 9.04 -6.68 -13.86
N TRP A 18 8.77 -6.34 -15.12
CA TRP A 18 7.46 -6.53 -15.74
C TRP A 18 7.05 -8.00 -15.85
N ALA A 19 8.00 -8.91 -16.03
CA ALA A 19 7.71 -10.35 -16.13
C ALA A 19 7.18 -10.92 -14.81
N GLY A 20 7.73 -10.51 -13.66
CA GLY A 20 7.24 -10.93 -12.36
C GLY A 20 5.92 -10.27 -11.99
N ILE A 21 5.72 -8.99 -12.34
CA ILE A 21 4.43 -8.29 -12.19
C ILE A 21 3.33 -8.99 -12.98
N GLU A 22 3.61 -9.40 -14.22
CA GLU A 22 2.67 -10.15 -15.05
C GLU A 22 2.28 -11.49 -14.40
N ARG A 23 3.25 -12.26 -13.89
CA ARG A 23 2.97 -13.52 -13.17
C ARG A 23 2.12 -13.33 -11.92
N ILE A 24 2.33 -12.24 -11.17
CA ILE A 24 1.50 -11.90 -10.01
C ILE A 24 0.06 -11.57 -10.47
N GLY A 25 -0.09 -10.80 -11.54
CA GLY A 25 -1.40 -10.50 -12.14
C GLY A 25 -2.16 -11.76 -12.56
N GLN A 26 -1.48 -12.68 -13.24
CA GLN A 26 -2.04 -13.97 -13.64
C GLN A 26 -2.44 -14.83 -12.44
N ALA A 27 -1.59 -14.91 -11.41
CA ALA A 27 -1.92 -15.63 -10.17
C ALA A 27 -3.12 -15.00 -9.42
N ALA A 28 -3.33 -13.69 -9.58
CA ALA A 28 -4.48 -12.97 -9.06
C ALA A 28 -5.71 -13.02 -9.98
N HIS A 29 -5.65 -13.78 -11.09
CA HIS A 29 -6.71 -13.87 -12.11
C HIS A 29 -7.10 -12.51 -12.72
N VAL A 30 -6.13 -11.59 -12.84
CA VAL A 30 -6.35 -10.35 -13.58
C VAL A 30 -6.53 -10.72 -15.07
N PRO A 31 -7.64 -10.32 -15.72
CA PRO A 31 -8.01 -10.84 -17.04
C PRO A 31 -7.18 -10.28 -18.20
N VAL A 32 -6.31 -9.30 -17.92
CA VAL A 32 -5.49 -8.59 -18.89
C VAL A 32 -4.08 -8.39 -18.34
N SER A 33 -3.12 -8.19 -19.24
CA SER A 33 -1.73 -7.95 -18.86
C SER A 33 -1.60 -6.70 -17.98
N VAL A 34 -0.98 -6.86 -16.80
CA VAL A 34 -0.80 -5.76 -15.84
C VAL A 34 0.13 -4.66 -16.38
N PRO A 35 1.30 -4.98 -17.00
CA PRO A 35 2.11 -3.98 -17.71
C PRO A 35 1.32 -3.20 -18.78
N ALA A 36 0.46 -3.87 -19.55
CA ALA A 36 -0.35 -3.20 -20.57
C ALA A 36 -1.37 -2.24 -19.96
N LEU A 37 -2.02 -2.65 -18.86
CA LEU A 37 -2.90 -1.76 -18.07
C LEU A 37 -2.14 -0.54 -17.54
N VAL A 38 -0.96 -0.75 -16.96
CA VAL A 38 -0.13 0.35 -16.44
C VAL A 38 0.25 1.34 -17.54
N GLN A 39 0.64 0.84 -18.73
CA GLN A 39 0.98 1.70 -19.86
C GLN A 39 -0.23 2.51 -20.35
N ALA A 40 -1.40 1.86 -20.51
CA ALA A 40 -2.63 2.50 -20.95
C ALA A 40 -3.12 3.60 -20.00
N HIS A 41 -2.81 3.49 -18.70
CA HIS A 41 -3.21 4.45 -17.66
C HIS A 41 -2.02 5.24 -17.06
N SER A 42 -0.90 5.30 -17.77
CA SER A 42 0.35 5.88 -17.27
C SER A 42 0.22 7.34 -16.81
N GLU A 43 -0.57 8.15 -17.51
CA GLU A 43 -0.84 9.53 -17.12
C GLU A 43 -1.66 9.61 -15.82
N THR A 44 -2.73 8.83 -15.72
CA THR A 44 -3.56 8.75 -14.49
C THR A 44 -2.70 8.32 -13.30
N LEU A 45 -1.86 7.31 -13.47
CA LEU A 45 -0.95 6.82 -12.43
C LEU A 45 0.08 7.87 -12.02
N ARG A 46 0.64 8.60 -12.99
CA ARG A 46 1.58 9.71 -12.72
C ARG A 46 0.91 10.81 -11.90
N THR A 47 -0.29 11.23 -12.26
CA THR A 47 -1.05 12.26 -11.53
C THR A 47 -1.41 11.78 -10.11
N ALA A 48 -1.88 10.54 -9.98
CA ALA A 48 -2.19 9.95 -8.68
C ALA A 48 -0.94 9.84 -7.78
N LEU A 49 0.21 9.45 -8.35
CA LEU A 49 1.48 9.39 -7.62
C LEU A 49 1.92 10.78 -7.15
N GLN A 50 1.81 11.80 -8.00
CA GLN A 50 2.16 13.18 -7.62
C GLN A 50 1.27 13.68 -6.48
N ALA A 51 -0.04 13.45 -6.56
CA ALA A 51 -0.97 13.81 -5.49
C ALA A 51 -0.61 13.08 -4.18
N LEU A 52 -0.33 11.79 -4.24
CA LEU A 52 0.06 10.99 -3.08
C LEU A 52 1.36 11.51 -2.43
N LEU A 53 2.38 11.86 -3.22
CA LEU A 53 3.64 12.39 -2.68
C LEU A 53 3.45 13.75 -1.99
N VAL A 54 2.58 14.61 -2.53
CA VAL A 54 2.20 15.87 -1.87
C VAL A 54 1.50 15.60 -0.55
N THR A 55 0.51 14.69 -0.53
CA THR A 55 -0.19 14.30 0.71
C THR A 55 0.75 13.68 1.74
N GLN A 56 1.62 12.76 1.34
CA GLN A 56 2.61 12.12 2.21
C GLN A 56 3.52 13.17 2.87
N LYS A 57 4.02 14.12 2.07
CA LYS A 57 4.85 15.23 2.58
C LYS A 57 4.07 16.13 3.52
N GLY A 58 2.83 16.51 3.17
CA GLY A 58 1.97 17.35 4.02
C GLY A 58 1.67 16.70 5.37
N LEU A 59 1.52 15.38 5.39
CA LEU A 59 1.34 14.58 6.60
C LEU A 59 2.67 14.24 7.29
N GLN A 60 3.85 14.58 6.75
CA GLN A 60 5.14 14.22 7.36
C GLN A 60 5.32 12.71 7.61
N VAL A 61 4.74 11.85 6.76
CA VAL A 61 4.89 10.39 6.87
C VAL A 61 6.28 9.99 6.35
N THR A 62 7.17 9.59 7.27
CA THR A 62 8.57 9.23 6.96
C THR A 62 8.82 7.72 6.89
N ASN A 63 7.97 6.91 7.53
CA ASN A 63 8.16 5.46 7.65
C ASN A 63 6.93 4.71 7.10
N THR A 64 7.11 3.43 6.76
CA THR A 64 6.02 2.55 6.29
C THR A 64 6.04 1.20 7.03
N PRO A 65 4.87 0.61 7.34
CA PRO A 65 3.53 1.12 7.06
C PRO A 65 3.14 2.27 8.01
N ALA A 66 2.25 3.15 7.55
CA ALA A 66 1.70 4.26 8.33
C ALA A 66 0.21 4.42 8.03
N VAL A 67 -0.59 4.76 9.04
CA VAL A 67 -2.03 5.01 8.92
C VAL A 67 -2.33 6.43 9.40
N THR A 68 -2.93 7.23 8.55
CA THR A 68 -3.39 8.57 8.92
C THR A 68 -4.90 8.57 9.17
N VAL A 69 -5.33 9.12 10.31
CA VAL A 69 -6.74 9.24 10.71
C VAL A 69 -7.12 10.72 10.72
N ALA A 70 -8.22 11.05 10.03
CA ALA A 70 -8.77 12.41 9.89
C ALA A 70 -7.78 13.48 9.37
N GLY A 71 -6.67 13.06 8.76
CA GLY A 71 -5.63 13.97 8.26
C GLY A 71 -4.77 14.62 9.34
N THR A 72 -4.93 14.22 10.61
CA THR A 72 -4.26 14.86 11.76
C THR A 72 -3.44 13.87 12.58
N PHE A 73 -3.95 12.67 12.80
CA PHE A 73 -3.26 11.65 13.57
C PHE A 73 -2.55 10.68 12.65
N ILE A 74 -1.29 10.35 12.97
CA ILE A 74 -0.49 9.39 12.22
C ILE A 74 -0.09 8.30 13.19
N VAL A 75 -0.40 7.06 12.84
CA VAL A 75 -0.12 5.87 13.63
C VAL A 75 0.81 4.98 12.82
N THR A 76 1.93 4.61 13.41
CA THR A 76 2.91 3.71 12.81
C THR A 76 3.21 2.54 13.77
N PRO A 77 3.63 1.35 13.27
CA PRO A 77 3.85 0.17 14.12
C PRO A 77 4.89 0.35 15.22
N GLU A 78 5.77 1.36 15.14
CA GLU A 78 6.74 1.68 16.18
C GLU A 78 6.06 2.05 17.51
N PHE A 79 4.84 2.57 17.48
CA PHE A 79 4.07 2.85 18.72
C PHE A 79 3.59 1.58 19.43
N THR A 80 3.65 0.43 18.76
CA THR A 80 3.20 -0.85 19.30
C THR A 80 4.30 -1.92 19.25
N ASN A 81 5.56 -1.52 19.06
CA ASN A 81 6.71 -2.43 18.89
C ASN A 81 6.48 -3.50 17.81
N GLY A 82 5.71 -3.18 16.77
CA GLY A 82 5.37 -4.11 15.70
C GLY A 82 4.27 -5.13 16.05
N ASP A 83 3.67 -5.07 17.25
CA ASP A 83 2.52 -5.90 17.58
C ASP A 83 1.32 -5.47 16.73
N THR A 84 0.85 -6.40 15.88
CA THR A 84 -0.19 -6.14 14.89
C THR A 84 -1.58 -5.99 15.53
N ALA A 85 -1.85 -6.71 16.63
CA ALA A 85 -3.13 -6.62 17.33
C ALA A 85 -3.24 -5.28 18.07
N LEU A 86 -2.18 -4.88 18.78
CA LEU A 86 -2.10 -3.59 19.43
C LEU A 86 -2.12 -2.44 18.41
N PHE A 87 -1.43 -2.59 17.27
CA PHE A 87 -1.48 -1.59 16.21
C PHE A 87 -2.90 -1.35 15.71
N SER A 88 -3.65 -2.43 15.46
CA SER A 88 -5.04 -2.36 15.02
C SER A 88 -5.94 -1.73 16.09
N GLN A 89 -5.74 -2.07 17.37
CA GLN A 89 -6.47 -1.46 18.48
C GLN A 89 -6.19 0.04 18.61
N LEU A 90 -4.92 0.46 18.49
CA LEU A 90 -4.51 1.85 18.55
C LEU A 90 -5.15 2.67 17.42
N VAL A 91 -5.11 2.17 16.18
CA VAL A 91 -5.77 2.80 15.03
C VAL A 91 -7.27 2.99 15.29
N ASN A 92 -7.97 1.95 15.77
CA ASN A 92 -9.40 2.03 16.07
C ASN A 92 -9.71 3.01 17.21
N GLY A 93 -8.85 3.08 18.22
CA GLY A 93 -8.96 4.07 19.30
C GLY A 93 -8.86 5.50 18.77
N VAL A 94 -7.87 5.78 17.92
CA VAL A 94 -7.69 7.09 17.28
C VAL A 94 -8.87 7.45 16.39
N ILE A 95 -9.40 6.51 15.61
CA ILE A 95 -10.63 6.71 14.80
C ILE A 95 -11.81 7.12 15.67
N SER A 96 -11.95 6.51 16.85
CA SER A 96 -13.05 6.80 17.78
C SER A 96 -12.93 8.20 18.41
N MET A 97 -11.70 8.69 18.64
CA MET A 97 -11.45 10.03 19.19
C MET A 97 -11.57 11.15 18.14
N ALA A 98 -11.36 10.84 16.86
CA ALA A 98 -11.38 11.83 15.78
C ALA A 98 -12.78 12.12 15.22
N ARG A 99 -13.83 11.50 15.77
CA ARG A 99 -15.25 11.80 15.47
C ARG A 99 -15.73 12.98 16.30
#